data_AF-A2ERE7-F1
#
_entry.id   AF-A2ERE7-F1
#
_cell.length_a   1.000
_cell.length_b   1.000
_cell.length_c   1.000
_cell.angle_alpha   90.00
_cell.angle_beta   90.00
_cell.angle_gamma   90.00
#
_symmetry.space_group_name_H-M   'P 1'
#
loop_
_entity.id
_entity.type
_entity.pdbx_description
1 polymer ?
#
loop_
_entity_poly.entity_id
_entity_poly.type
_entity_poly.pdbx_seq_one_letter_code
_entity_poly.pdbx_strand_id
1 'polypeptide(L)'
;MSSSEQSKNETGCGFSDVKPLEVFEYPSQASKIIWSVNSENIIQISSQIIELITNNKIPIQMATYLIDTFSQMRVKDIKIFTELYQLVSNEFSYIVKPENIRLATLLHYKGFKFENFEPKMTEEDVFNLYSTESPLYYIVWDKVDELKSKFSNLDINQKIYETTPMDYAIIYGSELCFNYLKNLGAKYTNYSEEYAVQGGKKTFLCK
;
A
#
# COMPACT_ATOMS: atom_id res chain seq x y z
N MET A 1 27.66 -13.03 44.49
CA MET A 1 26.25 -13.36 44.16
C MET A 1 25.49 -12.05 44.22
N SER A 2 24.90 -11.50 43.15
CA SER A 2 24.72 -11.97 41.79
C SER A 2 24.79 -10.76 40.85
N SER A 3 25.49 -10.94 39.75
CA SER A 3 25.40 -10.14 38.54
C SER A 3 23.98 -10.23 37.97
N SER A 4 23.30 -9.09 37.79
CA SER A 4 22.11 -9.00 36.94
C SER A 4 22.54 -8.67 35.52
N GLU A 5 22.37 -9.65 34.63
CA GLU A 5 22.70 -9.61 33.21
C GLU A 5 21.99 -8.44 32.51
N GLN A 6 22.78 -7.60 31.82
CA GLN A 6 22.27 -6.74 30.76
C GLN A 6 21.72 -7.64 29.65
N SER A 7 20.43 -7.51 29.35
CA SER A 7 19.79 -8.17 28.22
C SER A 7 20.49 -7.76 26.92
N LYS A 8 21.11 -8.74 26.26
CA LYS A 8 21.61 -8.62 24.89
C LYS A 8 20.45 -8.61 23.89
N ASN A 9 20.56 -7.68 22.94
CA ASN A 9 20.15 -7.74 21.54
C ASN A 9 18.66 -7.93 21.21
N GLU A 10 18.07 -6.86 20.66
CA GLU A 10 17.57 -6.90 19.29
C GLU A 10 18.07 -5.64 18.57
N THR A 11 19.24 -5.76 17.91
CA THR A 11 19.62 -4.80 16.88
C THR A 11 18.68 -5.03 15.70
N GLY A 12 17.62 -4.21 15.62
CA GLY A 12 16.85 -4.09 14.38
C GLY A 12 17.83 -3.85 13.24
N CYS A 13 17.79 -4.72 12.23
CA CYS A 13 18.77 -4.71 11.16
C CYS A 13 18.57 -3.43 10.33
N GLY A 14 19.42 -2.42 10.56
CA GLY A 14 19.40 -1.17 9.82
C GLY A 14 19.93 -1.40 8.41
N PHE A 15 19.05 -1.65 7.45
CA PHE A 15 19.43 -1.84 6.03
C PHE A 15 19.69 -0.52 5.29
N SER A 16 19.80 0.62 5.98
CA SER A 16 20.03 1.93 5.36
C SER A 16 21.34 1.99 4.56
N ASP A 17 22.31 1.16 4.93
CA ASP A 17 23.66 1.21 4.38
C ASP A 17 23.93 0.12 3.33
N VAL A 18 22.95 -0.75 3.06
CA VAL A 18 23.09 -1.83 2.07
C VAL A 18 22.86 -1.25 0.67
N LYS A 19 23.94 -1.18 -0.11
CA LYS A 19 23.85 -0.83 -1.53
C LYS A 19 23.24 -2.00 -2.32
N PRO A 20 22.28 -1.74 -3.22
CA PRO A 20 21.84 -2.75 -4.19
C PRO A 20 23.04 -3.27 -4.98
N LEU A 21 22.96 -4.51 -5.45
CA LEU A 21 23.82 -4.95 -6.55
C LEU A 21 23.59 -4.01 -7.74
N GLU A 22 24.61 -3.77 -8.55
CA GLU A 22 24.57 -2.82 -9.68
C GLU A 22 23.36 -3.03 -10.60
N VAL A 23 23.02 -4.30 -10.87
CA VAL A 23 21.84 -4.67 -11.68
C VAL A 23 20.49 -4.20 -11.11
N PHE A 24 20.43 -3.95 -9.80
CA PHE A 24 19.23 -3.48 -9.10
C PHE A 24 19.29 -2.00 -8.73
N GLU A 25 20.33 -1.26 -9.10
CA GLU A 25 20.45 0.15 -8.78
C GLU A 25 19.27 0.95 -9.35
N TYR A 26 19.03 0.85 -10.66
CA TYR A 26 17.93 1.56 -11.32
C TYR A 26 16.54 1.02 -10.98
N PRO A 27 16.31 -0.32 -10.90
CA PRO A 27 15.06 -0.83 -10.35
C PRO A 27 14.76 -0.34 -8.93
N SER A 28 15.78 -0.27 -8.06
CA SER A 28 15.62 0.27 -6.70
C SER A 28 15.31 1.76 -6.72
N GLN A 29 15.97 2.53 -7.59
CA GLN A 29 15.68 3.95 -7.78
C GLN A 29 14.23 4.15 -8.25
N ALA A 30 13.81 3.45 -9.30
CA ALA A 30 12.45 3.51 -9.82
C ALA A 30 11.42 3.12 -8.75
N SER A 31 11.70 2.07 -7.98
CA SER A 31 10.87 1.64 -6.85
C SER A 31 10.67 2.78 -5.84
N LYS A 32 11.73 3.47 -5.43
CA LYS A 32 11.64 4.59 -4.47
C LYS A 32 10.85 5.77 -5.03
N ILE A 33 11.09 6.10 -6.30
CA ILE A 33 10.38 7.16 -7.02
C ILE A 33 8.87 6.84 -7.07
N ILE A 34 8.49 5.65 -7.55
CA ILE A 34 7.08 5.24 -7.66
C ILE A 34 6.44 5.16 -6.26
N TRP A 35 7.14 4.62 -5.26
CA TRP A 35 6.64 4.55 -3.90
C TRP A 35 6.28 5.92 -3.33
N SER A 36 6.99 6.98 -3.74
CA SER A 36 6.77 8.35 -3.27
C SER A 36 5.62 9.09 -3.99
N VAL A 37 4.94 8.45 -4.95
CA VAL A 37 3.89 9.11 -5.73
C VAL A 37 2.70 9.54 -4.86
N ASN A 38 2.20 10.74 -5.12
CA ASN A 38 1.00 11.32 -4.55
C ASN A 38 0.33 12.27 -5.56
N SER A 39 -0.78 12.92 -5.16
CA SER A 39 -1.53 13.82 -6.04
C SER A 39 -0.77 15.11 -6.43
N GLU A 40 0.25 15.49 -5.67
CA GLU A 40 1.00 16.74 -5.87
C GLU A 40 2.18 16.55 -6.82
N ASN A 41 2.77 15.35 -6.85
CA ASN A 41 4.02 15.09 -7.56
C ASN A 41 3.88 14.15 -8.78
N ILE A 42 2.67 13.67 -9.10
CA ILE A 42 2.47 12.64 -10.12
C ILE A 42 3.08 12.97 -11.49
N ILE A 43 3.01 14.22 -11.93
CA ILE A 43 3.60 14.68 -13.21
C ILE A 43 5.14 14.59 -13.16
N GLN A 44 5.74 15.03 -12.06
CA GLN A 44 7.18 14.98 -11.87
C GLN A 44 7.67 13.52 -11.78
N ILE A 45 6.92 12.68 -11.07
CA ILE A 45 7.22 11.26 -10.93
C ILE A 45 7.10 10.54 -12.26
N SER A 46 6.05 10.80 -13.04
CA SER A 46 5.89 10.20 -14.38
C SER A 46 7.04 10.58 -15.30
N SER A 47 7.45 11.86 -15.34
CA SER A 47 8.61 12.32 -16.12
C SER A 47 9.90 11.60 -15.72
N GLN A 48 10.17 11.43 -14.43
CA GLN A 48 11.35 10.71 -13.95
C GLN A 48 11.35 9.23 -14.37
N ILE A 49 10.20 8.57 -14.29
CA ILE A 49 10.08 7.16 -14.71
C ILE A 49 10.24 7.03 -16.23
N ILE A 50 9.62 7.92 -17.00
CA ILE A 50 9.80 7.99 -18.46
C ILE A 50 11.28 8.19 -18.80
N GLU A 51 11.99 9.09 -18.11
CA GLU A 51 13.42 9.32 -18.32
C GLU A 51 14.26 8.05 -18.04
N LEU A 52 13.95 7.30 -16.99
CA LEU A 52 14.63 6.03 -16.70
C LEU A 52 14.40 5.00 -17.82
N ILE A 53 13.20 4.93 -18.38
CA ILE A 53 12.86 4.02 -19.48
C ILE A 53 13.58 4.45 -20.77
N THR A 54 13.46 5.73 -21.15
CA THR A 54 14.04 6.29 -22.39
C THR A 54 15.57 6.17 -22.42
N ASN A 55 16.22 6.30 -21.26
CA ASN A 55 17.67 6.11 -21.14
C ASN A 55 18.10 4.64 -20.99
N ASN A 56 17.19 3.68 -21.19
CA ASN A 56 17.42 2.24 -21.05
C ASN A 56 17.96 1.82 -19.66
N LYS A 57 17.69 2.61 -18.63
CA LYS A 57 18.08 2.30 -17.24
C LYS A 57 17.19 1.22 -16.65
N ILE A 58 15.92 1.18 -17.06
CA ILE A 58 14.97 0.09 -16.79
C ILE A 58 14.12 -0.19 -18.04
N PRO A 59 13.65 -1.43 -18.23
CA PRO A 59 12.63 -1.72 -19.23
C PRO A 59 11.25 -1.25 -18.77
N ILE A 60 10.36 -0.91 -19.72
CA ILE A 60 8.98 -0.49 -19.38
C ILE A 60 8.18 -1.58 -18.64
N GLN A 61 8.47 -2.84 -18.93
CA GLN A 61 7.93 -4.00 -18.21
C GLN A 61 8.19 -3.88 -16.71
N MET A 62 9.38 -3.43 -16.32
CA MET A 62 9.75 -3.25 -14.91
C MET A 62 8.97 -2.09 -14.28
N ALA A 63 8.87 -0.96 -14.98
CA ALA A 63 8.13 0.20 -14.47
C ALA A 63 6.63 -0.13 -14.26
N THR A 64 5.99 -0.76 -15.24
CA THR A 64 4.58 -1.17 -15.16
C THR A 64 4.35 -2.23 -14.08
N TYR A 65 5.27 -3.21 -13.94
CA TYR A 65 5.24 -4.19 -12.86
C TYR A 65 5.36 -3.55 -11.46
N LEU A 66 6.25 -2.57 -11.28
CA LEU A 66 6.41 -1.86 -10.02
C LEU A 66 5.16 -1.04 -9.68
N ILE A 67 4.56 -0.35 -10.66
CA ILE A 67 3.31 0.41 -10.47
C ILE A 67 2.17 -0.54 -10.06
N ASP A 68 2.04 -1.68 -10.74
CA ASP A 68 1.04 -2.70 -10.42
C ASP A 68 1.24 -3.24 -9.00
N THR A 69 2.47 -3.65 -8.65
CA THR A 69 2.82 -4.15 -7.32
C THR A 69 2.47 -3.14 -6.23
N PHE A 70 2.87 -1.87 -6.39
CA PHE A 70 2.57 -0.85 -5.38
C PHE A 70 1.10 -0.48 -5.31
N SER A 71 0.36 -0.60 -6.41
CA SER A 71 -1.09 -0.41 -6.40
C SER A 71 -1.83 -1.47 -5.56
N GLN A 72 -1.25 -2.67 -5.39
CA GLN A 72 -1.78 -3.72 -4.51
C GLN A 72 -1.50 -3.42 -3.04
N MET A 73 -0.37 -2.78 -2.75
CA MET A 73 0.02 -2.42 -1.38
C MET A 73 -0.71 -1.15 -0.90
N ARG A 74 -0.79 -0.13 -1.76
CA ARG A 74 -1.38 1.19 -1.45
C ARG A 74 -2.77 1.32 -2.09
N VAL A 75 -3.67 0.41 -1.75
CA VAL A 75 -5.01 0.33 -2.38
C VAL A 75 -5.85 1.60 -2.25
N LYS A 76 -5.63 2.43 -1.21
CA LYS A 76 -6.30 3.74 -1.04
C LYS A 76 -5.89 4.74 -2.12
N ASP A 77 -4.70 4.58 -2.67
CA ASP A 77 -4.10 5.46 -3.68
C ASP A 77 -4.29 4.89 -5.10
N ILE A 78 -5.18 3.91 -5.29
CA ILE A 78 -5.38 3.22 -6.58
C ILE A 78 -5.64 4.19 -7.74
N LYS A 79 -6.31 5.32 -7.49
CA LYS A 79 -6.55 6.37 -8.47
C LYS A 79 -5.24 7.00 -8.96
N ILE A 80 -4.31 7.29 -8.05
CA ILE A 80 -3.00 7.88 -8.35
C ILE A 80 -2.16 6.88 -9.16
N PHE A 81 -2.16 5.61 -8.78
CA PHE A 81 -1.48 4.56 -9.55
C PHE A 81 -2.10 4.33 -10.93
N THR A 82 -3.42 4.48 -11.07
CA THR A 82 -4.09 4.40 -12.37
C THR A 82 -3.63 5.50 -13.31
N GLU A 83 -3.53 6.73 -12.80
CA GLU A 83 -3.05 7.88 -13.58
C GLU A 83 -1.57 7.73 -13.94
N LEU A 84 -0.72 7.29 -12.99
CA LEU A 84 0.69 7.05 -13.25
C LEU A 84 0.89 5.94 -14.30
N TYR A 85 0.15 4.82 -14.17
CA TYR A 85 0.19 3.72 -15.13
C TYR A 85 -0.22 4.20 -16.52
N GLN A 86 -1.29 5.01 -16.60
CA GLN A 86 -1.78 5.56 -17.86
C GLN A 86 -0.76 6.50 -18.51
N LEU A 87 -0.15 7.42 -17.75
CA LEU A 87 0.87 8.35 -18.26
C LEU A 87 2.07 7.59 -18.84
N VAL A 88 2.62 6.62 -18.10
CA VAL A 88 3.76 5.82 -18.56
C VAL A 88 3.38 4.94 -19.75
N SER A 89 2.23 4.28 -19.72
CA SER A 89 1.79 3.39 -20.80
C SER A 89 1.54 4.14 -22.11
N ASN A 90 0.94 5.33 -22.04
CA ASN A 90 0.64 6.14 -23.22
C ASN A 90 1.91 6.64 -23.91
N GLU A 91 2.92 7.06 -23.16
CA GLU A 91 4.19 7.56 -23.70
C GLU A 91 4.86 6.53 -24.62
N PHE A 92 4.81 5.25 -24.25
CA PHE A 92 5.48 4.18 -24.98
C PHE A 92 4.51 3.29 -25.78
N SER A 93 3.22 3.65 -25.83
CA SER A 93 2.16 2.81 -26.42
C SER A 93 2.15 1.36 -25.89
N TYR A 94 2.51 1.18 -24.62
CA TYR A 94 2.67 -0.13 -23.99
C TYR A 94 1.44 -0.47 -23.16
N ILE A 95 0.54 -1.28 -23.73
CA ILE A 95 -0.74 -1.64 -23.12
C ILE A 95 -0.69 -3.11 -22.70
N VAL A 96 -0.30 -3.34 -21.45
CA VAL A 96 -0.38 -4.65 -20.80
C VAL A 96 -1.34 -4.58 -19.63
N LYS A 97 -2.14 -5.63 -19.45
CA LYS A 97 -3.09 -5.73 -18.35
C LYS A 97 -2.34 -5.94 -17.03
N PRO A 98 -2.52 -5.10 -16.01
CA PRO A 98 -1.97 -5.37 -14.69
C PRO A 98 -2.63 -6.60 -14.05
N GLU A 99 -1.97 -7.18 -13.06
CA GLU A 99 -2.48 -8.25 -12.20
C GLU A 99 -3.47 -7.71 -11.17
N ASN A 100 -3.26 -6.50 -10.65
CA ASN A 100 -4.23 -5.85 -9.78
C ASN A 100 -5.53 -5.57 -10.53
N ILE A 101 -6.58 -6.35 -10.21
CA ILE A 101 -7.86 -6.26 -10.89
C ILE A 101 -8.53 -4.89 -10.75
N ARG A 102 -8.32 -4.19 -9.62
CA ARG A 102 -8.85 -2.84 -9.41
C ARG A 102 -8.18 -1.83 -10.34
N LEU A 103 -6.85 -1.95 -10.49
CA LEU A 103 -6.09 -1.12 -11.43
C LEU A 103 -6.52 -1.40 -12.88
N ALA A 104 -6.64 -2.68 -13.26
CA ALA A 104 -7.09 -3.09 -14.58
C ALA A 104 -8.50 -2.57 -14.90
N THR A 105 -9.43 -2.64 -13.94
CA THR A 105 -10.79 -2.11 -14.06
C THR A 105 -10.78 -0.60 -14.31
N LEU A 106 -10.05 0.19 -13.52
CA LEU A 106 -10.01 1.65 -13.71
C LEU A 106 -9.34 2.04 -15.03
N LEU A 107 -8.29 1.33 -15.45
CA LEU A 107 -7.67 1.53 -16.76
C LEU A 107 -8.65 1.22 -17.90
N HIS A 108 -9.45 0.16 -17.76
CA HIS A 108 -10.49 -0.20 -18.72
C HIS A 108 -11.53 0.91 -18.88
N TYR A 109 -12.04 1.44 -17.77
CA TYR A 109 -12.96 2.59 -17.80
C TYR A 109 -12.35 3.86 -18.39
N LYS A 110 -11.01 4.00 -18.31
CA LYS A 110 -10.24 5.05 -19.01
C LYS A 110 -9.96 4.75 -20.48
N GLY A 111 -10.50 3.67 -21.04
CA GLY A 111 -10.44 3.33 -22.46
C GLY A 111 -9.37 2.31 -22.85
N PHE A 112 -8.62 1.74 -21.90
CA PHE A 112 -7.65 0.69 -22.21
C PHE A 112 -8.39 -0.62 -22.51
N LYS A 113 -7.98 -1.32 -23.58
CA LYS A 113 -8.54 -2.62 -23.95
C LYS A 113 -7.53 -3.71 -23.63
N PHE A 114 -7.96 -4.71 -22.88
CA PHE A 114 -7.17 -5.87 -22.53
C PHE A 114 -7.85 -7.12 -23.08
N GLU A 115 -7.05 -8.04 -23.62
CA GLU A 115 -7.57 -9.31 -24.14
C GLU A 115 -8.23 -10.13 -23.03
N ASN A 116 -9.42 -10.68 -23.29
CA ASN A 116 -10.17 -11.55 -22.37
C ASN A 116 -10.45 -10.92 -20.98
N PHE A 117 -10.57 -9.59 -20.91
CA PHE A 117 -10.88 -8.89 -19.68
C PHE A 117 -12.15 -8.07 -19.81
N GLU A 118 -13.12 -8.38 -18.95
CA GLU A 118 -14.30 -7.57 -18.71
C GLU A 118 -14.35 -7.21 -17.21
N PRO A 119 -14.52 -5.92 -16.86
CA PRO A 119 -14.67 -5.53 -15.46
C PRO A 119 -15.86 -6.23 -14.80
N LYS A 120 -15.63 -6.85 -13.65
CA LYS A 120 -16.67 -7.45 -12.81
C LYS A 120 -17.16 -6.52 -11.69
N MET A 121 -16.61 -5.31 -11.61
CA MET A 121 -16.91 -4.32 -10.58
C MET A 121 -16.95 -2.92 -11.22
N THR A 122 -17.77 -2.03 -10.68
CA THR A 122 -17.90 -0.65 -11.13
C THR A 122 -16.72 0.21 -10.66
N GLU A 123 -16.55 1.42 -11.20
CA GLU A 123 -15.59 2.39 -10.66
C GLU A 123 -15.85 2.70 -9.19
N GLU A 124 -17.13 2.82 -8.80
CA GLU A 124 -17.52 3.09 -7.42
C GLU A 124 -17.12 1.94 -6.48
N ASP A 125 -17.29 0.69 -6.91
CA ASP A 125 -16.87 -0.49 -6.15
C ASP A 125 -15.35 -0.54 -5.95
N VAL A 126 -14.57 -0.04 -6.92
CA VAL A 126 -13.11 0.05 -6.78
C VAL A 126 -12.73 1.03 -5.68
N PHE A 127 -13.44 2.16 -5.58
CA PHE A 127 -13.18 3.17 -4.56
C PHE A 127 -13.73 2.77 -3.18
N ASN A 128 -14.84 2.04 -3.13
CA ASN A 128 -15.45 1.55 -1.90
C ASN A 128 -14.85 0.19 -1.47
N LEU A 129 -13.68 0.23 -0.84
CA LEU A 129 -12.95 -0.96 -0.39
C LEU A 129 -13.77 -1.91 0.50
N TYR A 130 -14.66 -1.35 1.32
CA TYR A 130 -15.54 -2.06 2.24
C TYR A 130 -16.91 -1.40 2.30
N SER A 131 -17.95 -2.17 2.61
CA SER A 131 -19.31 -1.66 2.83
C SER A 131 -19.34 -0.67 4.00
N THR A 132 -20.14 0.40 3.89
CA THR A 132 -20.40 1.36 4.97
C THR A 132 -21.09 0.75 6.19
N GLU A 133 -21.64 -0.46 6.05
CA GLU A 133 -22.23 -1.23 7.15
C GLU A 133 -21.19 -2.10 7.88
N SER A 134 -19.93 -2.10 7.44
CA SER A 134 -18.82 -2.83 8.06
C SER A 134 -17.94 -1.90 8.89
N PRO A 135 -17.46 -2.33 10.08
CA PRO A 135 -16.46 -1.57 10.84
C PRO A 135 -15.17 -1.33 10.04
N LEU A 136 -14.84 -2.21 9.09
CA LEU A 136 -13.65 -2.08 8.26
C LEU A 136 -13.66 -0.82 7.40
N TYR A 137 -14.83 -0.37 6.92
CA TYR A 137 -14.92 0.89 6.18
C TYR A 137 -14.40 2.04 7.03
N TYR A 138 -14.84 2.14 8.28
CA TYR A 138 -14.46 3.23 9.18
C TYR A 138 -13.00 3.11 9.61
N ILE A 139 -12.50 1.90 9.85
CA ILE A 139 -11.09 1.67 10.15
C ILE A 139 -10.23 2.12 8.97
N VAL A 140 -10.49 1.65 7.76
CA VAL A 140 -9.66 1.93 6.57
C VAL A 140 -9.63 3.42 6.21
N TRP A 141 -10.73 4.13 6.43
CA TRP A 141 -10.84 5.57 6.19
C TRP A 141 -10.50 6.42 7.42
N ASP A 142 -10.01 5.81 8.50
CA ASP A 142 -9.61 6.45 9.77
C ASP A 142 -10.72 7.31 10.42
N LYS A 143 -11.97 6.87 10.27
CA LYS A 143 -13.20 7.52 10.77
C LYS A 143 -13.53 7.06 12.18
N VAL A 144 -12.66 7.40 13.14
CA VAL A 144 -12.69 6.85 14.50
C VAL A 144 -13.97 7.20 15.28
N ASP A 145 -14.55 8.37 15.06
CA ASP A 145 -15.73 8.82 15.83
C ASP A 145 -17.02 8.16 15.32
N GLU A 146 -17.12 7.95 14.01
CA GLU A 146 -18.18 7.16 13.40
C GLU A 146 -18.04 5.67 13.75
N LEU A 147 -16.82 5.15 13.83
CA LEU A 147 -16.58 3.77 14.30
C LEU A 147 -17.10 3.59 15.74
N LYS A 148 -16.74 4.49 16.66
CA LYS A 148 -17.19 4.46 18.06
C LYS A 148 -18.71 4.53 18.19
N SER A 149 -19.36 5.41 17.42
CA SER A 149 -20.79 5.63 17.52
C SER A 149 -21.62 4.49 16.91
N LYS A 150 -21.18 3.93 15.78
CA LYS A 150 -21.92 2.86 15.08
C LYS A 150 -21.61 1.45 15.58
N PHE A 151 -20.38 1.20 16.06
CA PHE A 151 -19.91 -0.12 16.48
C PHE A 151 -19.39 -0.10 17.92
N SER A 152 -20.20 0.41 18.86
CA SER A 152 -19.84 0.50 20.28
C SER A 152 -19.51 -0.85 20.94
N ASN A 153 -20.05 -1.95 20.38
CA ASN A 153 -19.82 -3.32 20.85
C ASN A 153 -18.86 -4.11 19.94
N LEU A 154 -18.00 -3.42 19.17
CA LEU A 154 -17.01 -4.08 18.32
C LEU A 154 -16.07 -4.96 19.17
N ASP A 155 -16.02 -6.26 18.88
CA ASP A 155 -14.96 -7.12 19.41
C ASP A 155 -13.64 -6.79 18.70
N ILE A 156 -12.77 -6.08 19.41
CA ILE A 156 -11.49 -5.57 18.90
C ILE A 156 -10.45 -6.67 18.64
N ASN A 157 -10.63 -7.87 19.19
CA ASN A 157 -9.71 -8.99 19.03
C ASN A 157 -10.29 -10.10 18.13
N GLN A 158 -11.58 -10.04 17.81
CA GLN A 158 -12.19 -10.93 16.84
C GLN A 158 -11.63 -10.66 15.45
N LYS A 159 -11.20 -11.73 14.78
CA LYS A 159 -10.79 -11.63 13.38
C LYS A 159 -11.98 -11.26 12.50
N ILE A 160 -11.80 -10.25 11.68
CA ILE A 160 -12.70 -9.91 10.59
C ILE A 160 -12.05 -10.45 9.32
N TYR A 161 -12.68 -11.45 8.71
CA TYR A 161 -12.06 -12.31 7.69
C TYR A 161 -10.82 -13.03 8.24
N GLU A 162 -9.62 -12.54 7.93
CA GLU A 162 -8.35 -13.23 8.22
C GLU A 162 -7.54 -12.56 9.34
N THR A 163 -7.85 -11.31 9.68
CA THR A 163 -7.01 -10.47 10.54
C THR A 163 -7.82 -9.61 11.53
N THR A 164 -7.15 -8.95 12.48
CA THR A 164 -7.81 -8.16 13.54
C THR A 164 -8.12 -6.72 13.09
N PRO A 165 -9.08 -6.02 13.73
CA PRO A 165 -9.29 -4.59 13.54
C PRO A 165 -8.01 -3.75 13.67
N MET A 166 -7.13 -4.11 14.61
CA MET A 166 -5.85 -3.42 14.82
C MET A 166 -4.91 -3.62 13.63
N ASP A 167 -4.81 -4.85 13.11
CA ASP A 167 -4.00 -5.13 11.93
C ASP A 167 -4.51 -4.37 10.70
N TYR A 168 -5.83 -4.24 10.54
CA TYR A 168 -6.41 -3.38 9.50
C TYR A 168 -6.00 -1.91 9.68
N ALA A 169 -6.03 -1.39 10.90
CA ALA A 169 -5.58 -0.02 11.13
C ALA A 169 -4.10 0.18 10.76
N ILE A 170 -3.25 -0.83 11.01
CA ILE A 170 -1.83 -0.80 10.64
C ILE A 170 -1.64 -0.86 9.12
N ILE A 171 -2.26 -1.84 8.44
CA ILE A 171 -2.17 -2.04 6.97
C ILE A 171 -2.54 -0.74 6.24
N TYR A 172 -3.60 -0.08 6.68
CA TYR A 172 -4.17 1.08 5.99
C TYR A 172 -3.67 2.43 6.49
N GLY A 173 -2.79 2.43 7.50
CA GLY A 173 -2.22 3.64 8.07
C GLY A 173 -3.23 4.52 8.81
N SER A 174 -4.22 3.90 9.46
CA SER A 174 -5.31 4.57 10.15
C SER A 174 -4.93 4.86 11.59
N GLU A 175 -4.22 5.96 11.80
CA GLU A 175 -3.59 6.30 13.08
C GLU A 175 -4.61 6.55 14.21
N LEU A 176 -5.74 7.20 13.93
CA LEU A 176 -6.75 7.48 14.95
C LEU A 176 -7.45 6.19 15.41
N CYS A 177 -7.84 5.35 14.46
CA CYS A 177 -8.41 4.04 14.72
C CYS A 177 -7.41 3.12 15.43
N PHE A 178 -6.14 3.11 15.01
CA PHE A 178 -5.08 2.35 15.68
C PHE A 178 -4.94 2.74 17.15
N ASN A 179 -4.82 4.04 17.43
CA ASN A 179 -4.68 4.54 18.80
C ASN A 179 -5.90 4.21 19.65
N TYR A 180 -7.11 4.34 19.09
CA TYR A 180 -8.34 3.96 19.75
C TYR A 180 -8.37 2.46 20.11
N LEU A 181 -8.07 1.58 19.15
CA LEU A 181 -8.04 0.14 19.36
C LEU A 181 -6.96 -0.28 20.36
N LYS A 182 -5.78 0.35 20.31
CA LYS A 182 -4.70 0.16 21.29
C LYS A 182 -5.17 0.51 22.71
N ASN A 183 -5.85 1.64 22.88
CA ASN A 183 -6.37 2.08 24.19
C ASN A 183 -7.49 1.16 24.73
N LEU A 184 -8.21 0.46 23.86
CA LEU A 184 -9.18 -0.56 24.26
C LEU A 184 -8.54 -1.91 24.63
N GLY A 185 -7.22 -2.06 24.47
CA GLY A 185 -6.50 -3.30 24.77
C GLY A 185 -6.47 -4.30 23.63
N ALA A 186 -6.59 -3.85 22.38
CA ALA A 186 -6.37 -4.71 21.22
C ALA A 186 -4.94 -5.25 21.22
N LYS A 187 -4.78 -6.53 20.85
CA LYS A 187 -3.49 -7.22 20.89
C LYS A 187 -2.80 -7.13 19.54
N TYR A 188 -1.50 -6.83 19.59
CA TYR A 188 -0.61 -7.07 18.46
C TYR A 188 -0.57 -8.56 18.12
N THR A 189 -0.56 -8.85 16.84
CA THR A 189 -0.31 -10.19 16.31
C THR A 189 1.12 -10.28 15.79
N ASN A 190 1.57 -11.50 15.48
CA ASN A 190 2.88 -11.69 14.84
C ASN A 190 2.96 -11.04 13.45
N TYR A 191 1.82 -10.69 12.84
CA TYR A 191 1.75 -10.04 11.52
C TYR A 191 1.73 -8.51 11.61
N SER A 192 1.44 -7.94 12.78
CA SER A 192 1.33 -6.49 12.94
C SER A 192 2.63 -5.77 12.56
N GLU A 193 3.80 -6.33 12.92
CA GLU A 193 5.11 -5.78 12.57
C GLU A 193 5.36 -5.86 11.05
N GLU A 194 4.99 -6.98 10.41
CA GLU A 194 5.08 -7.15 8.96
C GLU A 194 4.22 -6.11 8.22
N TYR A 195 2.98 -5.90 8.67
CA TYR A 195 2.09 -4.90 8.08
C TYR A 195 2.60 -3.46 8.25
N ALA A 196 3.19 -3.15 9.41
CA ALA A 196 3.76 -1.82 9.65
C ALA A 196 4.94 -1.52 8.71
N VAL A 197 5.78 -2.53 8.43
CA VAL A 197 6.88 -2.41 7.47
C VAL A 197 6.35 -2.27 6.05
N GLN A 198 5.39 -3.10 5.63
CA GLN A 198 4.80 -3.06 4.29
C GLN A 198 4.10 -1.71 4.01
N GLY A 199 3.42 -1.14 5.00
CA GLY A 199 2.79 0.18 4.88
C GLY A 199 3.79 1.36 4.89
N GLY A 200 5.08 1.10 5.19
CA GLY A 200 6.10 2.14 5.33
C GLY A 200 5.89 3.04 6.55
N LYS A 201 5.17 2.56 7.57
CA LYS A 201 4.71 3.36 8.71
C LYS A 201 5.48 2.97 9.98
N LYS A 202 6.61 3.64 10.19
CA LYS A 202 7.45 3.46 11.39
C LYS A 202 6.68 3.71 12.70
N THR A 203 5.64 4.55 12.67
CA THR A 203 4.81 4.91 13.83
C THR A 203 4.17 3.69 14.51
N PHE A 204 3.89 2.61 13.77
CA PHE A 204 3.25 1.41 14.30
C PHE A 204 4.24 0.35 14.81
N LEU A 205 5.56 0.61 14.75
CA LEU A 205 6.60 -0.32 15.21
C LEU A 205 6.88 -0.24 16.72
N CYS A 206 6.33 0.75 17.44
CA CYS A 206 6.56 0.92 18.87
C CYS A 206 5.46 0.25 19.71
N LYS A 207 5.85 -0.80 20.44
CA LYS A 207 5.07 -1.44 21.52
C LYS A 207 4.73 -0.42 22.60
#